data_AF-A0A3S5IL83-F1
#
_entry.id   AF-A0A3S5IL83-F1
#
_cell.length_a   1.000
_cell.length_b   1.000
_cell.length_c   1.000
_cell.angle_alpha   90.00
_cell.angle_beta   90.00
_cell.angle_gamma   90.00
#
_symmetry.space_group_name_H-M   'P 1'
#
loop_
_entity.id
_entity.type
_entity.pdbx_description
1 polymer ?
#
loop_
_entity_poly.entity_id
_entity_poly.type
_entity_poly.pdbx_seq_one_letter_code
_entity_poly.pdbx_strand_id
1 'polypeptide(L)' 'MTATLRVDNTAGSLDYEYDITVVFKGTSGVTAGTARVDDFPVTSGRTGTTEATTPYTGTGDGSEVTKCEVRRASRSSV' A
#
# COMPACT_ATOMS: atom_id res chain seq x y z
N MET A 1 -6.04 -10.45 -1.70
CA MET A 1 -4.77 -9.93 -2.22
C MET A 1 -4.15 -9.04 -1.18
N THR A 2 -2.86 -9.21 -0.91
CA THR A 2 -2.15 -8.48 0.14
C THR A 2 -0.82 -8.01 -0.40
N ALA A 3 -0.46 -6.75 -0.11
CA ALA A 3 0.84 -6.18 -0.41
C ALA A 3 1.48 -5.71 0.89
N THR A 4 2.67 -6.21 1.21
CA THR A 4 3.48 -5.72 2.33
C THR A 4 4.18 -4.43 1.91
N LEU A 5 3.97 -3.37 2.69
CA LEU A 5 4.52 -2.04 2.46
C LEU A 5 5.57 -1.72 3.52
N ARG A 6 6.68 -1.12 3.10
CA ARG A 6 7.64 -0.46 3.98
C ARG A 6 7.56 1.04 3.75
N VAL A 7 7.26 1.80 4.80
CA VAL A 7 7.22 3.26 4.79
C VAL A 7 8.47 3.79 5.46
N ASP A 8 9.16 4.72 4.78
CA ASP A 8 10.40 5.31 5.26
C ASP A 8 10.18 6.78 5.67
N ASN A 9 10.32 7.07 6.95
CA ASN A 9 10.32 8.42 7.53
C ASN A 9 11.68 8.75 8.19
N THR A 10 12.77 8.10 7.75
CA THR A 10 14.11 8.28 8.36
C THR A 10 14.69 9.67 8.15
N ALA A 11 14.31 10.33 7.06
CA ALA A 11 14.70 11.72 6.78
C ALA A 11 13.69 12.76 7.31
N GLY A 12 12.58 12.34 7.92
CA GLY A 12 11.59 13.24 8.50
C GLY A 12 12.01 13.75 9.87
N SER A 13 11.57 14.97 10.20
CA SER A 13 11.75 15.58 11.52
C SER A 13 10.49 15.53 12.40
N LEU A 14 9.36 15.07 11.84
CA LEU A 14 8.08 14.95 12.52
C LEU A 14 7.55 13.53 12.40
N ASP A 15 6.66 13.18 13.32
CA ASP A 15 5.82 12.01 13.20
C ASP A 15 4.77 12.27 12.13
N TYR A 16 4.45 11.24 11.34
CA TYR A 16 3.47 11.33 10.28
C TYR A 16 2.54 10.13 10.31
N GLU A 17 1.29 10.38 9.93
CA GLU A 17 0.35 9.36 9.47
C GLU A 17 0.39 9.31 7.94
N TYR A 18 0.37 8.10 7.39
CA TYR A 18 0.47 7.85 5.95
C TYR A 18 -0.78 7.17 5.42
N ASP A 19 -1.37 7.81 4.40
CA ASP A 19 -2.44 7.22 3.59
C ASP A 19 -1.85 6.68 2.29
N ILE A 20 -2.07 5.40 2.02
CA ILE A 20 -1.47 4.69 0.89
C ILE A 20 -2.55 3.95 0.13
N THR A 21 -2.66 4.23 -1.17
CA THR A 21 -3.49 3.46 -2.09
C THR A 21 -2.60 2.55 -2.92
N VAL A 22 -2.82 1.24 -2.82
CA VAL A 22 -2.17 0.21 -3.63
C VAL A 22 -3.15 -0.30 -4.67
N VAL A 23 -2.69 -0.40 -5.91
CA VAL A 23 -3.45 -1.05 -7.00
C VAL A 23 -2.80 -2.37 -7.35
N PHE A 24 -3.62 -3.43 -7.36
CA PHE A 24 -3.25 -4.74 -7.87
C PHE A 24 -3.58 -4.80 -9.35
N LYS A 25 -2.63 -5.24 -10.16
CA LYS A 25 -2.73 -5.36 -11.60
C LYS A 25 -2.73 -6.83 -12.00
N GLY A 26 -3.69 -7.19 -12.82
CA GLY A 26 -3.77 -8.47 -13.51
C GLY A 26 -2.99 -8.48 -14.82
N THR A 27 -3.06 -9.61 -15.52
CA THR A 27 -2.57 -9.77 -16.90
C THR A 27 -3.02 -8.60 -17.79
N SER A 28 -2.12 -8.15 -18.66
CA SER A 28 -2.34 -7.00 -19.56
C SER A 28 -2.62 -5.67 -18.84
N GLY A 29 -2.26 -5.54 -17.55
CA GLY A 29 -2.36 -4.29 -16.79
C GLY A 29 -3.77 -3.93 -16.32
N VAL A 30 -4.73 -4.85 -16.45
CA VAL A 30 -6.10 -4.68 -15.95
C VAL A 30 -6.06 -4.51 -14.44
N THR A 31 -6.85 -3.59 -13.88
CA THR A 31 -6.92 -3.45 -12.42
C THR A 31 -7.69 -4.62 -11.83
N ALA A 32 -7.02 -5.44 -11.02
CA ALA A 32 -7.59 -6.59 -10.34
C ALA A 32 -8.16 -6.22 -8.95
N GLY A 33 -7.66 -5.15 -8.33
CA GLY A 33 -8.16 -4.68 -7.05
C GLY A 33 -7.47 -3.39 -6.58
N THR A 34 -8.07 -2.75 -5.59
CA THR A 34 -7.48 -1.59 -4.89
C THR A 34 -7.57 -1.83 -3.40
N ALA A 35 -6.46 -1.61 -2.71
CA ALA A 35 -6.37 -1.64 -1.25
C ALA A 35 -5.96 -0.26 -0.73
N ARG A 36 -6.37 0.04 0.50
CA ARG A 36 -5.96 1.24 1.22
C ARG A 36 -5.36 0.87 2.55
N VAL A 37 -4.39 1.69 2.93
CA VAL A 37 -3.92 1.84 4.31
C VAL A 37 -4.20 3.30 4.62
N ASP A 38 -4.94 3.54 5.69
CA ASP A 38 -5.30 4.87 6.15
C ASP A 38 -4.63 5.10 7.52
N ASP A 39 -4.21 6.33 7.77
CA ASP A 39 -3.66 6.79 9.05
C ASP A 39 -2.51 5.92 9.62
N PHE A 40 -1.61 5.37 8.78
CA PHE A 40 -0.53 4.51 9.28
C PHE A 40 0.60 5.35 9.93
N PRO A 41 0.81 5.24 11.25
CA PRO A 41 1.76 6.09 11.94
C PRO A 41 3.20 5.62 11.75
N VAL A 42 4.09 6.55 11.42
CA VAL A 42 5.54 6.31 11.38
C VAL A 42 6.28 7.46 12.07
N THR A 43 6.90 7.14 13.21
CA THR A 43 7.70 8.09 13.99
C THR A 43 8.84 8.68 13.16
N SER A 44 9.17 9.94 13.44
CA SER A 44 10.35 10.64 12.96
C SER A 44 11.62 9.79 13.08
N GLY A 45 12.43 9.78 12.02
CA GLY A 45 13.69 9.04 12.00
C GLY A 45 13.56 7.51 11.89
N ARG A 46 12.35 6.96 11.66
CA ARG A 46 12.11 5.50 11.63
C ARG A 46 11.48 5.03 10.32
N THR A 47 11.44 3.71 10.15
CA THR A 47 10.64 3.02 9.13
C THR A 47 9.54 2.21 9.79
N GLY A 48 8.39 2.08 9.12
CA GLY A 48 7.29 1.21 9.52
C GLY A 48 6.96 0.17 8.44
N THR A 49 6.34 -0.94 8.84
CA THR A 49 5.80 -1.95 7.91
C THR A 49 4.31 -2.14 8.17
N THR A 50 3.53 -2.23 7.10
CA THR A 50 2.08 -2.42 7.13
C THR A 50 1.64 -3.26 5.94
N GLU A 51 0.37 -3.67 5.92
CA GLU A 51 -0.21 -4.46 4.84
C GLU A 51 -1.39 -3.72 4.22
N ALA A 52 -1.39 -3.62 2.89
CA ALA A 52 -2.55 -3.18 2.13
C ALA A 52 -3.30 -4.42 1.62
N THR A 53 -4.50 -4.64 2.15
CA THR A 53 -5.31 -5.84 1.84
C THR A 53 -6.61 -5.47 1.15
N THR A 54 -6.99 -6.27 0.16
CA THR A 54 -8.31 -6.20 -0.48
C THR A 54 -8.76 -7.61 -0.89
N PRO A 55 -10.08 -7.93 -0.84
CA PRO A 55 -10.58 -9.22 -1.30
C PRO A 55 -10.20 -9.48 -2.76
N TYR A 56 -9.88 -10.73 -3.08
CA TYR A 56 -9.76 -11.17 -4.47
C TYR A 56 -11.16 -11.53 -4.99
N THR A 57 -11.57 -10.92 -6.10
CA THR A 57 -12.91 -11.09 -6.70
C THR A 57 -12.87 -11.77 -8.07
N GLY A 58 -11.68 -12.18 -8.53
CA GLY A 58 -11.53 -12.95 -9.76
C GLY A 58 -12.07 -14.37 -9.62
N THR A 59 -12.27 -15.04 -10.74
CA THR A 59 -12.76 -16.42 -10.82
C THR A 59 -11.63 -17.45 -10.91
N GLY A 60 -10.38 -17.00 -11.00
CA GLY A 60 -9.20 -17.85 -11.09
C GLY A 60 -8.62 -18.20 -9.71
N ASP A 61 -7.35 -18.61 -9.72
CA ASP A 61 -6.58 -18.90 -8.52
C ASP A 61 -5.76 -17.69 -8.00
N GLY A 62 -5.88 -16.54 -8.68
CA GLY A 62 -5.14 -15.33 -8.37
C GLY A 62 -3.77 -15.23 -9.05
N SER A 63 -3.33 -16.24 -9.80
CA SER A 63 -2.08 -16.22 -10.56
C SER A 63 -2.07 -15.15 -11.67
N GLU A 64 -3.25 -14.71 -12.10
CA GLU A 64 -3.37 -13.62 -13.06
C GLU A 64 -3.00 -12.26 -12.47
N VAL A 65 -2.94 -12.12 -11.14
CA VAL A 65 -2.51 -10.89 -10.44
C VAL A 65 -0.99 -10.87 -10.37
N THR A 66 -0.38 -10.12 -11.29
CA THR A 66 1.07 -10.18 -11.56
C THR A 66 1.85 -9.03 -10.93
N LYS A 67 1.17 -7.98 -10.44
CA LYS A 67 1.84 -6.81 -9.87
C LYS A 67 0.97 -6.12 -8.82
N CYS A 68 1.62 -5.51 -7.83
CA CYS A 68 1.05 -4.45 -7.01
C CYS A 68 1.90 -3.18 -7.15
N GLU A 69 1.26 -2.02 -7.14
CA GLU A 69 1.94 -0.73 -7.21
C GLU A 69 1.28 0.29 -6.31
N VAL A 70 2.09 1.14 -5.66
CA VAL A 70 1.58 2.30 -4.93
C VAL A 70 1.13 3.33 -5.95
N ARG A 71 -0.18 3.59 -6.00
CA ARG A 71 -0.78 4.57 -6.91
C ARG A 71 -0.82 5.96 -6.31
N ARG A 72 -1.00 6.05 -5.00
CA ARG A 72 -1.00 7.31 -4.25
C ARG A 72 -0.43 7.07 -2.87
N ALA A 73 0.39 7.99 -2.41
CA ALA A 73 0.78 8.11 -1.02
C ALA A 73 0.66 9.58 -0.62
N SER A 74 0.08 9.84 0.54
CA SER A 74 0.06 11.14 1.19
C SER A 74 0.39 10.98 2.67
N ARG A 75 0.78 12.08 3.31
CA ARG A 75 1.04 12.10 4.74
C ARG A 75 0.56 13.39 5.37
N SER A 76 0.21 13.32 6.64
CA SER A 76 -0.12 14.45 7.52
C SER A 76 0.71 14.37 8.79
N SER A 77 1.24 15.51 9.24
CA SER A 77 1.95 15.56 10.52
C SER A 77 0.98 15.37 11.66
N VAL A 78 1.38 14.61 12.67
CA VAL A 78 0.63 14.39 13.92
C VAL A 78 1.16 15.27 15.05
#